data_AF-A0A6A3ZKX8-F1
#
_entry.id   AF-A0A6A3ZKX8-F1
#
_cell.length_a   1.000
_cell.length_b   1.000
_cell.length_c   1.000
_cell.angle_alpha   90.00
_cell.angle_beta   90.00
_cell.angle_gamma   90.00
#
_symmetry.space_group_name_H-M   'P 1'
#
loop_
_entity.id
_entity.type
_entity.pdbx_description
1 polymer ?
#
loop_
_entity_poly.entity_id
_entity_poly.type
_entity_poly.pdbx_seq_one_letter_code
_entity_poly.pdbx_strand_id
1 'polypeptide(L)'
;MKMFLRNRMWRDHWYVLMSVGVIVLALFGSAFLQFSTSQDHVYRLEVSDSVMMDRVFRSGEPWVVLCSGPDDVLPEVFDKVSPRLAGKSFVGVLDCKQKLPTSGKSALKRYGIRSSISPTVFTVANGEKPKQVFLNHLQSASALAKHVKARTKKIMQQVQNSAQLEARCLSRSSCVLFLRGQRFQPFEKQLIDKIMHKHRTQAFAWIDSTHLKLSLENLLPDAQRGEHRMVLFRRQRDPHTHKKVLAAKAYRGDLFDAVSVGRFLDDNTNSDALTPLTKSPKVLRRKKKSKASRLEASGDSEQRRPRRGHRHRRKSQHAEEKGDDYYFPQHVEHDEYDDAGSIDDDGEEEDVLDLDDDNDDE
;
A
#
# COMPACT_ATOMS: atom_id res chain seq x y z
N MET A 1 -70.24 -35.56 -13.51
CA MET A 1 -69.98 -34.19 -13.01
C MET A 1 -68.71 -33.64 -13.63
N LYS A 2 -68.87 -32.98 -14.78
CA LYS A 2 -67.87 -32.17 -15.50
C LYS A 2 -68.07 -30.72 -15.07
N MET A 3 -67.76 -30.40 -13.82
CA MET A 3 -68.14 -29.11 -13.21
C MET A 3 -66.98 -28.40 -12.51
N PHE A 4 -65.75 -28.51 -13.01
CA PHE A 4 -64.65 -27.65 -12.56
C PHE A 4 -63.71 -27.18 -13.67
N LEU A 5 -64.14 -27.24 -14.95
CA LEU A 5 -63.52 -26.50 -16.05
C LEU A 5 -64.15 -25.11 -16.18
N ARG A 6 -64.23 -24.35 -15.07
CA ARG A 6 -64.73 -22.97 -15.06
C ARG A 6 -63.84 -22.03 -14.25
N ASN A 7 -62.52 -22.11 -14.44
CA ASN A 7 -61.59 -21.05 -14.02
C ASN A 7 -61.10 -20.26 -15.22
N ARG A 8 -62.03 -19.56 -15.90
CA ARG A 8 -61.70 -18.50 -16.89
C ARG A 8 -60.98 -17.32 -16.21
N MET A 9 -61.10 -17.19 -14.88
CA MET A 9 -60.34 -16.25 -14.04
C MET A 9 -58.82 -16.47 -14.08
N TRP A 10 -58.32 -17.65 -14.46
CA TRP A 10 -56.89 -17.92 -14.42
C TRP A 10 -56.11 -17.21 -15.55
N ARG A 11 -56.78 -16.89 -16.67
CA ARG A 11 -56.19 -16.11 -17.78
C ARG A 11 -56.04 -14.64 -17.42
N ASP A 12 -57.03 -14.06 -16.74
CA ASP A 12 -57.00 -12.65 -16.34
C ASP A 12 -56.01 -12.41 -15.20
N HIS A 13 -55.83 -13.38 -14.30
CA HIS A 13 -54.81 -13.32 -13.25
C HIS A 13 -53.40 -13.74 -13.70
N TRP A 14 -53.24 -14.33 -14.89
CA TRP A 14 -51.91 -14.73 -15.40
C TRP A 14 -51.00 -13.51 -15.59
N TYR A 15 -51.54 -12.42 -16.15
CA TYR A 15 -50.79 -11.17 -16.33
C TYR A 15 -50.37 -10.56 -14.99
N VAL A 16 -51.23 -10.63 -13.97
CA VAL A 16 -50.91 -10.19 -12.60
C VAL A 16 -49.79 -11.04 -12.00
N LEU A 17 -49.86 -12.38 -12.11
CA LEU A 17 -48.82 -13.29 -11.59
C LEU A 17 -47.47 -13.09 -12.29
N MET A 18 -47.45 -12.90 -13.60
CA MET A 18 -46.22 -12.61 -14.34
C MET A 18 -45.64 -11.24 -13.94
N SER A 19 -46.50 -10.24 -13.75
CA SER A 19 -46.07 -8.90 -13.33
C SER A 19 -45.46 -8.94 -11.92
N VAL A 20 -46.09 -9.63 -10.98
CA VAL A 20 -45.56 -9.86 -9.63
C VAL A 20 -44.24 -10.64 -9.69
N GLY A 21 -44.15 -11.69 -10.53
CA GLY A 21 -42.91 -12.46 -10.72
C GLY A 21 -41.75 -11.62 -11.23
N VAL A 22 -41.99 -10.72 -12.19
CA VAL A 22 -40.98 -9.78 -12.71
C VAL A 22 -40.55 -8.79 -11.63
N ILE A 23 -41.48 -8.25 -10.84
CA ILE A 23 -41.16 -7.33 -9.74
C ILE A 23 -40.30 -8.02 -8.68
N VAL A 24 -40.65 -9.25 -8.29
CA VAL A 24 -39.88 -10.03 -7.32
C VAL A 24 -38.47 -10.32 -7.86
N LEU A 25 -38.34 -10.75 -9.12
CA LEU A 25 -37.04 -10.97 -9.75
C LEU A 25 -36.20 -9.69 -9.83
N ALA A 26 -36.82 -8.54 -10.12
CA ALA A 26 -36.13 -7.25 -10.16
C ALA A 26 -35.66 -6.80 -8.77
N LEU A 27 -36.49 -6.98 -7.73
CA LEU A 27 -36.13 -6.65 -6.35
C LEU A 27 -35.03 -7.57 -5.81
N PHE A 28 -35.14 -8.88 -6.01
CA PHE A 28 -34.09 -9.83 -5.61
C PHE A 28 -32.81 -9.64 -6.42
N GLY A 29 -32.92 -9.40 -7.73
CA GLY A 29 -31.79 -9.09 -8.59
C GLY A 29 -31.07 -7.82 -8.16
N SER A 30 -31.83 -6.75 -7.85
CA SER A 30 -31.29 -5.49 -7.33
C SER A 30 -30.64 -5.66 -5.96
N ALA A 31 -31.29 -6.34 -5.02
CA ALA A 31 -30.74 -6.59 -3.69
C ALA A 31 -29.48 -7.47 -3.74
N PHE A 32 -29.47 -8.51 -4.58
CA PHE A 32 -28.29 -9.34 -4.80
C PHE A 32 -27.15 -8.55 -5.47
N LEU A 33 -27.46 -7.72 -6.47
CA LEU A 33 -26.46 -6.85 -7.08
C LEU A 33 -25.91 -5.84 -6.07
N GLN A 34 -26.76 -5.20 -5.26
CA GLN A 34 -26.32 -4.30 -4.20
C GLN A 34 -25.43 -5.03 -3.18
N PHE A 35 -25.88 -6.16 -2.64
CA PHE A 35 -25.12 -6.95 -1.68
C PHE A 35 -23.80 -7.51 -2.24
N SER A 36 -23.78 -7.88 -3.53
CA SER A 36 -22.56 -8.35 -4.19
C SER A 36 -21.59 -7.23 -4.55
N THR A 37 -22.07 -5.98 -4.65
CA THR A 37 -21.26 -4.82 -5.07
C THR A 37 -20.93 -3.86 -3.93
N SER A 38 -21.58 -3.97 -2.77
CA SER A 38 -21.23 -3.17 -1.60
C SER A 38 -19.86 -3.58 -1.08
N GLN A 39 -18.89 -2.69 -1.28
CA GLN A 39 -17.54 -2.80 -0.73
C GLN A 39 -17.49 -2.49 0.78
N ASP A 40 -18.64 -2.21 1.39
CA ASP A 40 -18.80 -1.72 2.76
C ASP A 40 -18.98 -2.84 3.80
N HIS A 41 -18.60 -4.07 3.48
CA HIS A 41 -18.80 -5.20 4.37
C HIS A 41 -17.60 -5.49 5.28
N VAL A 42 -17.91 -5.66 6.56
CA VAL A 42 -17.01 -6.28 7.53
C VAL A 42 -16.98 -7.78 7.25
N TYR A 43 -15.82 -8.29 6.86
CA TYR A 43 -15.62 -9.70 6.55
C TYR A 43 -15.44 -10.52 7.83
N ARG A 44 -16.31 -11.49 8.10
CA ARG A 44 -16.03 -12.50 9.13
C ARG A 44 -15.08 -13.54 8.54
N LEU A 45 -13.86 -13.58 9.07
CA LEU A 45 -12.77 -14.40 8.58
C LEU A 45 -12.71 -15.71 9.35
N GLU A 46 -12.96 -16.82 8.67
CA GLU A 46 -12.83 -18.15 9.25
C GLU A 46 -11.39 -18.65 9.15
N VAL A 47 -10.82 -19.13 10.26
CA VAL A 47 -9.43 -19.62 10.30
C VAL A 47 -9.24 -20.93 9.51
N SER A 48 -10.31 -21.72 9.36
CA SER A 48 -10.37 -22.94 8.54
C SER A 48 -10.15 -22.66 7.06
N ASP A 49 -10.54 -21.47 6.57
CA ASP A 49 -10.35 -21.09 5.18
C ASP A 49 -8.89 -20.68 4.92
N SER A 50 -8.10 -21.66 4.49
CA SER A 50 -6.69 -21.46 4.15
C SER A 50 -6.47 -20.45 3.02
N VAL A 51 -7.40 -20.35 2.07
CA VAL A 51 -7.31 -19.41 0.94
C VAL A 51 -7.52 -18.00 1.45
N MET A 52 -8.53 -17.79 2.31
CA MET A 52 -8.77 -16.49 2.92
C MET A 52 -7.64 -16.07 3.85
N MET A 53 -7.08 -16.99 4.63
CA MET A 53 -5.92 -16.70 5.48
C MET A 53 -4.67 -16.34 4.65
N ASP A 54 -4.46 -16.98 3.51
CA ASP A 54 -3.37 -16.61 2.60
C ASP A 54 -3.62 -15.22 1.98
N ARG A 55 -4.88 -14.94 1.61
CA ARG A 55 -5.30 -13.62 1.13
C ARG A 55 -5.04 -12.54 2.17
N VAL A 56 -5.46 -12.71 3.42
CA VAL A 56 -5.29 -11.71 4.48
C VAL A 56 -3.82 -11.52 4.84
N PHE A 57 -3.05 -12.60 5.01
CA PHE A 57 -1.70 -12.53 5.58
C PHE A 57 -0.56 -12.49 4.56
N ARG A 58 -0.79 -12.87 3.30
CA ARG A 58 0.29 -13.04 2.30
C ARG A 58 0.06 -12.33 0.97
N SER A 59 -1.17 -12.04 0.57
CA SER A 59 -1.44 -11.38 -0.73
C SER A 59 -0.84 -9.96 -0.84
N GLY A 60 -0.62 -9.30 0.30
CA GLY A 60 -0.22 -7.90 0.35
C GLY A 60 -1.37 -6.91 0.15
N GLU A 61 -2.59 -7.39 -0.04
CA GLU A 61 -3.79 -6.56 0.06
C GLU A 61 -3.85 -5.87 1.44
N PRO A 62 -4.36 -4.65 1.51
CA PRO A 62 -4.51 -3.93 2.76
C PRO A 62 -5.73 -4.41 3.54
N TRP A 63 -5.49 -4.93 4.74
CA TRP A 63 -6.49 -5.41 5.69
C TRP A 63 -6.35 -4.66 7.02
N VAL A 64 -7.48 -4.30 7.63
CA VAL A 64 -7.59 -4.02 9.06
C VAL A 64 -8.41 -5.13 9.69
N VAL A 65 -7.87 -5.77 10.72
CA VAL A 65 -8.45 -6.96 11.32
C VAL A 65 -8.67 -6.72 12.81
N LEU A 66 -9.90 -6.90 13.26
CA LEU A 66 -10.29 -6.97 14.66
C LEU A 66 -10.19 -8.42 15.13
N CYS A 67 -9.48 -8.64 16.23
CA CYS A 67 -9.51 -9.91 16.92
C CYS A 67 -10.78 -9.99 17.78
N SER A 68 -11.72 -10.83 17.37
CA SER A 68 -13.01 -11.05 18.06
C SER A 68 -13.42 -12.51 17.89
N GLY A 69 -13.95 -13.12 18.95
CA GLY A 69 -14.62 -14.40 18.89
C GLY A 69 -15.99 -14.32 18.20
N PRO A 70 -16.65 -15.47 17.97
CA PRO A 70 -17.96 -15.52 17.33
C PRO A 70 -19.07 -14.86 18.16
N ASP A 71 -18.96 -14.91 19.49
CA ASP A 71 -19.96 -14.39 20.43
C ASP A 71 -19.63 -12.98 20.95
N ASP A 72 -18.50 -12.42 20.53
CA ASP A 72 -18.04 -11.11 21.00
C ASP A 72 -18.78 -9.97 20.25
N VAL A 73 -19.23 -8.96 20.98
CA VAL A 73 -19.88 -7.77 20.41
C VAL A 73 -18.85 -6.91 19.66
N LEU A 74 -19.15 -6.57 18.40
CA LEU A 74 -18.28 -5.73 17.59
C LEU A 74 -18.34 -4.27 18.07
N PRO A 75 -17.19 -3.62 18.31
CA PRO A 75 -17.17 -2.19 18.61
C PRO A 75 -17.74 -1.38 17.44
N GLU A 76 -18.65 -0.45 17.73
CA GLU A 76 -19.34 0.36 16.71
C GLU A 76 -18.36 1.14 15.80
N VAL A 77 -17.19 1.51 16.33
CA VAL A 77 -16.09 2.13 15.58
C VAL A 77 -15.69 1.30 14.36
N PHE A 78 -15.75 -0.02 14.46
CA PHE A 78 -15.35 -0.94 13.40
C PHE A 78 -16.42 -1.10 12.31
N ASP A 79 -17.70 -1.01 12.66
CA ASP A 79 -18.76 -0.97 11.66
C ASP A 79 -18.73 0.36 10.89
N LYS A 80 -18.53 1.47 11.61
CA LYS A 80 -18.42 2.81 11.02
C LYS A 80 -17.14 3.03 10.21
N VAL A 81 -16.09 2.22 10.37
CA VAL A 81 -14.84 2.35 9.61
C VAL A 81 -14.94 1.76 8.21
N SER A 82 -15.78 0.74 8.02
CA SER A 82 -15.94 0.03 6.75
C SER A 82 -16.20 0.95 5.55
N PRO A 83 -17.24 1.82 5.56
CA PRO A 83 -17.50 2.72 4.43
C PRO A 83 -16.36 3.74 4.21
N ARG A 84 -15.59 4.08 5.24
CA ARG A 84 -14.45 5.01 5.12
C ARG A 84 -13.23 4.37 4.47
N LEU A 85 -13.15 3.04 4.48
CA LEU A 85 -12.07 2.24 3.91
C LEU A 85 -12.45 1.53 2.61
N ALA A 86 -13.70 1.63 2.16
CA ALA A 86 -14.16 1.14 0.88
C ALA A 86 -13.20 1.51 -0.28
N GLY A 87 -12.85 0.49 -1.08
CA GLY A 87 -11.89 0.58 -2.18
C GLY A 87 -10.43 0.83 -1.77
N LYS A 88 -10.12 0.99 -0.48
CA LYS A 88 -8.77 1.31 0.03
C LYS A 88 -8.20 0.23 0.94
N SER A 89 -9.02 -0.38 1.79
CA SER A 89 -8.64 -1.47 2.69
C SER A 89 -9.85 -2.32 3.03
N PHE A 90 -9.63 -3.62 3.18
CA PHE A 90 -10.66 -4.54 3.65
C PHE A 90 -10.73 -4.50 5.17
N VAL A 91 -11.93 -4.64 5.70
CA VAL A 91 -12.21 -4.66 7.14
C VAL A 91 -12.62 -6.08 7.51
N GLY A 92 -11.91 -6.71 8.43
CA GLY A 92 -12.14 -8.12 8.78
C GLY A 92 -12.21 -8.36 10.29
N VAL A 93 -12.92 -9.41 10.68
CA VAL A 93 -13.01 -9.91 12.06
C VAL A 93 -12.49 -11.34 12.06
N LEU A 94 -11.53 -11.63 12.94
CA LEU A 94 -10.88 -12.93 13.01
C LEU A 94 -10.80 -13.42 14.46
N ASP A 95 -11.12 -14.68 14.70
CA ASP A 95 -10.78 -15.30 15.99
C ASP A 95 -9.26 -15.54 16.05
N CYS A 96 -8.56 -14.56 16.62
CA CYS A 96 -7.10 -14.59 16.73
C CYS A 96 -6.56 -15.62 17.72
N LYS A 97 -7.41 -16.27 18.54
CA LYS A 97 -7.02 -17.32 19.49
C LYS A 97 -6.94 -18.67 18.81
N GLN A 98 -7.72 -18.90 17.75
CA GLN A 98 -7.68 -20.11 16.93
C GLN A 98 -6.32 -20.28 16.22
N LYS A 99 -5.95 -21.54 15.96
CA LYS A 99 -4.67 -21.90 15.35
C LYS A 99 -4.74 -21.78 13.83
N LEU A 100 -3.82 -21.02 13.24
CA LEU A 100 -3.72 -20.88 11.79
C LEU A 100 -3.29 -22.19 11.12
N PRO A 101 -3.93 -22.61 10.01
CA PRO A 101 -3.75 -23.95 9.41
C PRO A 101 -2.32 -24.22 8.98
N THR A 102 -1.61 -23.22 8.46
CA THR A 102 -0.24 -23.38 7.96
C THR A 102 0.84 -23.42 9.03
N SER A 103 0.55 -22.97 10.26
CA SER A 103 1.59 -22.80 11.29
C SER A 103 1.32 -23.52 12.60
N GLY A 104 0.08 -23.94 12.84
CA GLY A 104 -0.37 -24.49 14.12
C GLY A 104 -0.33 -23.50 15.29
N LYS A 105 0.05 -22.24 15.06
CA LYS A 105 0.10 -21.15 16.04
C LYS A 105 -1.09 -20.22 15.84
N SER A 106 -1.55 -19.61 16.93
CA SER A 106 -2.57 -18.55 16.86
C SER A 106 -2.02 -17.30 16.19
N ALA A 107 -2.90 -16.45 15.64
CA ALA A 107 -2.47 -15.20 15.00
C ALA A 107 -1.69 -14.32 15.98
N LEU A 108 -2.15 -14.24 17.24
CA LEU A 108 -1.48 -13.52 18.33
C LEU A 108 -0.04 -14.00 18.54
N LYS A 109 0.15 -15.31 18.68
CA LYS A 109 1.47 -15.90 18.95
C LYS A 109 2.38 -15.89 17.73
N ARG A 110 1.83 -16.09 16.53
CA ARG A 110 2.61 -16.14 15.28
C ARG A 110 3.22 -14.77 14.96
N TYR A 111 2.47 -13.69 15.19
CA TYR A 111 2.86 -12.35 14.79
C TYR A 111 3.26 -11.45 15.96
N GLY A 112 3.18 -11.92 17.20
CA GLY A 112 3.57 -11.16 18.38
C GLY A 112 2.59 -10.02 18.71
N ILE A 113 1.30 -10.21 18.41
CA ILE A 113 0.24 -9.24 18.72
C ILE A 113 -0.12 -9.41 20.19
N ARG A 114 -0.15 -8.30 20.93
CA ARG A 114 -0.42 -8.30 22.38
C ARG A 114 -1.91 -8.41 22.63
N SER A 115 -2.33 -9.44 23.34
CA SER A 115 -3.72 -9.62 23.77
C SER A 115 -4.14 -8.71 24.93
N SER A 116 -3.18 -8.03 25.58
CA SER A 116 -3.45 -7.11 26.70
C SER A 116 -4.08 -5.79 26.27
N ILE A 117 -4.09 -5.48 24.96
CA ILE A 117 -4.67 -4.26 24.40
C ILE A 117 -6.01 -4.62 23.80
N SER A 118 -7.10 -4.22 24.46
CA SER A 118 -8.47 -4.48 24.02
C SER A 118 -9.17 -3.18 23.61
N PRO A 119 -9.87 -3.12 22.47
CA PRO A 119 -9.98 -4.18 21.47
C PRO A 119 -8.65 -4.40 20.72
N THR A 120 -8.32 -5.66 20.42
CA THR A 120 -7.08 -5.99 19.69
C THR A 120 -7.30 -5.83 18.19
N VAL A 121 -6.77 -4.75 17.62
CA VAL A 121 -6.84 -4.46 16.18
C VAL A 121 -5.44 -4.45 15.57
N PHE A 122 -5.28 -4.98 14.36
CA PHE A 122 -4.03 -4.92 13.62
C PHE A 122 -4.26 -4.65 12.13
N THR A 123 -3.23 -4.16 11.46
CA THR A 123 -3.21 -3.97 10.01
C THR A 123 -2.24 -4.94 9.35
N VAL A 124 -2.60 -5.40 8.15
CA VAL A 124 -1.75 -6.22 7.29
C VAL A 124 -1.76 -5.63 5.90
N ALA A 125 -0.60 -5.39 5.31
CA ALA A 125 -0.50 -4.88 3.95
C ALA A 125 0.90 -5.12 3.39
N ASN A 126 1.04 -4.99 2.07
CA ASN A 126 2.32 -4.82 1.38
C ASN A 126 3.31 -5.99 1.57
N GLY A 127 2.80 -7.19 1.88
CA GLY A 127 3.61 -8.37 2.22
C GLY A 127 4.38 -8.23 3.54
N GLU A 128 4.04 -7.24 4.36
CA GLU A 128 4.65 -7.03 5.67
C GLU A 128 3.96 -7.85 6.76
N LYS A 129 4.66 -8.04 7.88
CA LYS A 129 4.07 -8.66 9.06
C LYS A 129 2.93 -7.78 9.61
N PRO A 130 1.87 -8.39 10.17
CA PRO A 130 0.83 -7.67 10.89
C PRO A 130 1.39 -6.70 11.93
N LYS A 131 0.80 -5.51 12.01
CA LYS A 131 1.18 -4.44 12.94
C LYS A 131 -0.03 -4.02 13.76
N GLN A 132 0.10 -4.11 15.08
CA GLN A 132 -0.96 -3.76 16.01
C GLN A 132 -1.23 -2.25 15.98
N VAL A 133 -2.52 -1.90 16.01
CA VAL A 133 -3.00 -0.51 16.08
C VAL A 133 -3.09 -0.12 17.55
N PHE A 134 -2.60 1.07 17.89
CA PHE A 134 -2.66 1.60 19.25
C PHE A 134 -4.05 2.17 19.58
N LEU A 135 -4.40 2.18 20.86
CA LEU A 135 -5.71 2.64 21.37
C LEU A 135 -6.05 4.07 20.94
N ASN A 136 -5.07 4.96 20.82
CA ASN A 136 -5.26 6.35 20.40
C ASN A 136 -5.90 6.46 19.00
N HIS A 137 -5.72 5.46 18.14
CA HIS A 137 -6.33 5.45 16.81
C HIS A 137 -7.70 4.74 16.77
N LEU A 138 -8.14 4.17 17.90
CA LEU A 138 -9.41 3.45 18.03
C LEU A 138 -10.51 4.32 18.66
N GLN A 139 -10.21 5.58 19.00
CA GLN A 139 -11.16 6.54 19.57
C GLN A 139 -12.31 6.89 18.61
N SER A 140 -12.05 6.91 17.29
CA SER A 140 -13.06 7.20 16.29
C SER A 140 -12.80 6.45 14.98
N ALA A 141 -13.88 6.19 14.22
CA ALA A 141 -13.77 5.54 12.91
C ALA A 141 -12.94 6.39 11.93
N SER A 142 -12.97 7.72 12.06
CA SER A 142 -12.16 8.62 11.23
C SER A 142 -10.66 8.49 11.54
N ALA A 143 -10.30 8.48 12.83
CA ALA A 143 -8.91 8.30 13.27
C ALA A 143 -8.35 6.94 12.83
N LEU A 144 -9.13 5.87 13.01
CA LEU A 144 -8.76 4.53 12.56
C LEU A 144 -8.55 4.50 11.04
N ALA A 145 -9.51 5.02 10.27
CA ALA A 145 -9.41 5.03 8.81
C ALA A 145 -8.19 5.84 8.32
N LYS A 146 -7.88 6.98 8.95
CA LYS A 146 -6.69 7.80 8.64
C LYS A 146 -5.41 7.01 8.92
N HIS A 147 -5.31 6.36 10.09
CA HIS A 147 -4.17 5.53 10.45
C HIS A 147 -3.99 4.36 9.49
N VAL A 148 -5.06 3.60 9.19
CA VAL A 148 -5.02 2.46 8.28
C VAL A 148 -4.57 2.91 6.88
N LYS A 149 -5.12 4.00 6.33
CA LYS A 149 -4.71 4.52 5.01
C LYS A 149 -3.23 4.89 4.98
N ALA A 150 -2.74 5.60 6.00
CA ALA A 150 -1.34 5.98 6.09
C ALA A 150 -0.43 4.75 6.19
N ARG A 151 -0.78 3.79 7.05
CA ARG A 151 0.04 2.61 7.34
C ARG A 151 0.08 1.61 6.20
N THR A 152 -1.02 1.48 5.47
CA THR A 152 -1.14 0.53 4.35
C THR A 152 -0.75 1.11 3.00
N LYS A 153 -0.52 2.43 2.90
CA LYS A 153 -0.06 3.09 1.66
C LYS A 153 1.24 2.44 1.18
N LYS A 154 1.27 2.03 -0.08
CA LYS A 154 2.49 1.53 -0.71
C LYS A 154 3.36 2.73 -1.10
N ILE A 155 4.61 2.73 -0.68
CA ILE A 155 5.55 3.83 -0.92
C ILE A 155 6.87 3.30 -1.49
N MET A 156 7.47 4.08 -2.38
CA MET A 156 8.77 3.78 -2.96
C MET A 156 9.86 4.48 -2.16
N GLN A 157 10.78 3.70 -1.60
CA GLN A 157 11.79 4.18 -0.66
C GLN A 157 13.04 4.71 -1.36
N GLN A 158 13.50 5.93 -1.04
CA GLN A 158 14.76 6.43 -1.60
C GLN A 158 15.95 5.63 -1.05
N VAL A 159 16.98 5.42 -1.86
CA VAL A 159 18.24 4.80 -1.45
C VAL A 159 19.38 5.75 -1.78
N GLN A 160 20.13 6.16 -0.76
CA GLN A 160 21.25 7.10 -0.88
C GLN A 160 22.62 6.42 -0.70
N ASN A 161 22.66 5.26 -0.05
CA ASN A 161 23.89 4.51 0.24
C ASN A 161 23.64 3.00 0.27
N SER A 162 24.72 2.22 0.41
CA SER A 162 24.66 0.75 0.37
C SER A 162 23.91 0.14 1.56
N ALA A 163 23.98 0.76 2.74
CA ALA A 163 23.25 0.28 3.93
C ALA A 163 21.73 0.44 3.75
N GLN A 164 21.31 1.58 3.20
CA GLN A 164 19.90 1.81 2.83
C GLN A 164 19.45 0.87 1.72
N LEU A 165 20.30 0.57 0.73
CA LEU A 165 19.99 -0.40 -0.31
C LEU A 165 19.71 -1.79 0.28
N GLU A 166 20.57 -2.25 1.20
CA GLU A 166 20.38 -3.52 1.88
C GLU A 166 19.09 -3.53 2.72
N ALA A 167 18.89 -2.51 3.58
CA ALA A 167 17.75 -2.46 4.49
C ALA A 167 16.40 -2.29 3.78
N ARG A 168 16.34 -1.44 2.74
CA ARG A 168 15.08 -1.08 2.05
C ARG A 168 14.75 -2.02 0.91
N CYS A 169 15.73 -2.70 0.33
CA CYS A 169 15.55 -3.49 -0.89
C CYS A 169 16.11 -4.91 -0.77
N LEU A 170 17.43 -5.08 -0.58
CA LEU A 170 18.07 -6.40 -0.75
C LEU A 170 17.76 -7.39 0.38
N SER A 171 17.42 -6.92 1.58
CA SER A 171 17.00 -7.77 2.70
C SER A 171 15.59 -8.36 2.53
N ARG A 172 14.81 -7.83 1.58
CA ARG A 172 13.46 -8.30 1.27
C ARG A 172 13.52 -9.55 0.38
N SER A 173 12.41 -10.29 0.32
CA SER A 173 12.30 -11.49 -0.54
C SER A 173 12.37 -11.13 -2.02
N SER A 174 11.71 -10.04 -2.41
CA SER A 174 11.70 -9.47 -3.75
C SER A 174 11.64 -7.94 -3.65
N CYS A 175 12.42 -7.25 -4.47
CA CYS A 175 12.47 -5.80 -4.51
C CYS A 175 12.71 -5.27 -5.92
N VAL A 176 11.92 -4.27 -6.32
CA VAL A 176 12.10 -3.49 -7.54
C VAL A 176 12.85 -2.21 -7.22
N LEU A 177 14.01 -2.02 -7.85
CA LEU A 177 14.81 -0.81 -7.74
C LEU A 177 14.72 0.00 -9.04
N PHE A 178 14.25 1.23 -8.92
CA PHE A 178 14.28 2.21 -9.99
C PHE A 178 15.57 3.03 -9.91
N LEU A 179 16.36 3.00 -10.98
CA LEU A 179 17.48 3.91 -11.19
C LEU A 179 16.94 5.15 -11.90
N ARG A 180 16.72 6.20 -11.13
CA ARG A 180 16.10 7.44 -11.60
C ARG A 180 17.12 8.30 -12.35
N GLY A 181 16.93 8.51 -13.65
CA GLY A 181 17.83 9.34 -14.49
C GLY A 181 17.48 10.82 -14.47
N GLN A 182 16.20 11.14 -14.33
CA GLN A 182 15.66 12.49 -14.14
C GLN A 182 14.51 12.44 -13.13
N ARG A 183 13.96 13.57 -12.69
CA ARG A 183 12.78 13.55 -11.81
C ARG A 183 11.61 12.88 -12.54
N PHE A 184 10.86 12.04 -11.84
CA PHE A 184 9.68 11.41 -12.41
C PHE A 184 8.61 12.47 -12.71
N GLN A 185 8.08 12.43 -13.92
CA GLN A 185 6.94 13.24 -14.33
C GLN A 185 5.65 12.76 -13.64
N PRO A 186 4.60 13.61 -13.54
CA PRO A 186 3.35 13.21 -12.88
C PRO A 186 2.71 11.94 -13.46
N PHE A 187 2.71 11.77 -14.78
CA PHE A 187 2.17 10.58 -15.43
C PHE A 187 2.99 9.32 -15.10
N GLU A 188 4.33 9.44 -15.07
CA GLU A 188 5.24 8.35 -14.71
C GLU A 188 4.99 7.90 -13.26
N LYS A 189 4.76 8.85 -12.34
CA LYS A 189 4.40 8.56 -10.95
C LYS A 189 3.10 7.77 -10.85
N GLN A 190 2.05 8.18 -11.57
CA GLN A 190 0.77 7.45 -11.58
C GLN A 190 0.92 6.02 -12.10
N LEU A 191 1.77 5.83 -13.13
CA LEU A 191 2.06 4.52 -13.66
C LEU A 191 2.81 3.65 -12.65
N ILE A 192 3.85 4.20 -12.03
CA ILE A 192 4.63 3.53 -10.98
C ILE A 192 3.71 3.16 -9.81
N ASP A 193 2.82 4.07 -9.39
CA ASP A 193 1.83 3.79 -8.36
C ASP A 193 0.93 2.62 -8.76
N LYS A 194 0.43 2.58 -10.00
CA LYS A 194 -0.38 1.45 -10.49
C LYS A 194 0.36 0.13 -10.42
N ILE A 195 1.64 0.11 -10.83
CA ILE A 195 2.50 -1.07 -10.75
C ILE A 195 2.72 -1.48 -9.28
N MET A 196 3.01 -0.52 -8.41
CA MET A 196 3.17 -0.76 -6.97
C MET A 196 1.92 -1.33 -6.31
N HIS A 197 0.73 -0.87 -6.72
CA HIS A 197 -0.55 -1.39 -6.26
C HIS A 197 -0.87 -2.79 -6.79
N LYS A 198 -0.39 -3.14 -7.99
CA LYS A 198 -0.53 -4.51 -8.52
C LYS A 198 0.41 -5.50 -7.83
N HIS A 199 1.65 -5.08 -7.54
CA HIS A 199 2.69 -5.95 -6.98
C HIS A 199 3.01 -5.64 -5.51
N ARG A 200 1.98 -5.53 -4.66
CA ARG A 200 2.14 -5.03 -3.27
C ARG A 200 3.07 -5.84 -2.40
N THR A 201 3.27 -7.12 -2.68
CA THR A 201 4.20 -8.01 -1.95
C THR A 201 5.67 -7.70 -2.22
N GLN A 202 5.99 -6.99 -3.30
CA GLN A 202 7.35 -6.61 -3.65
C GLN A 202 7.73 -5.30 -2.96
N ALA A 203 8.97 -5.17 -2.48
CA ALA A 203 9.48 -3.88 -2.03
C ALA A 203 9.78 -2.98 -3.24
N PHE A 204 9.61 -1.67 -3.07
CA PHE A 204 9.89 -0.69 -4.12
C PHE A 204 10.87 0.34 -3.58
N ALA A 205 11.95 0.55 -4.30
CA ALA A 205 12.98 1.51 -3.95
C ALA A 205 13.41 2.30 -5.18
N TRP A 206 13.99 3.47 -4.97
CA TRP A 206 14.58 4.26 -6.04
C TRP A 206 15.92 4.86 -5.63
N ILE A 207 16.80 5.05 -6.60
CA ILE A 207 18.12 5.67 -6.42
C ILE A 207 18.33 6.75 -7.47
N ASP A 208 18.94 7.86 -7.09
CA ASP A 208 19.30 8.92 -8.04
C ASP A 208 20.54 8.51 -8.84
N SER A 209 20.31 8.04 -10.07
CA SER A 209 21.37 7.53 -10.93
C SER A 209 22.24 8.62 -11.56
N THR A 210 21.88 9.90 -11.40
CA THR A 210 22.71 11.02 -11.86
C THR A 210 23.93 11.22 -10.96
N HIS A 211 23.78 10.94 -9.67
CA HIS A 211 24.81 11.11 -8.64
C HIS A 211 25.39 9.78 -8.16
N LEU A 212 24.60 8.71 -8.23
CA LEU A 212 24.95 7.40 -7.72
C LEU A 212 25.01 6.38 -8.86
N LYS A 213 25.79 5.32 -8.66
CA LYS A 213 25.87 4.18 -9.56
C LYS A 213 25.88 2.89 -8.74
N LEU A 214 25.41 1.80 -9.35
CA LEU A 214 25.50 0.48 -8.74
C LEU A 214 26.79 -0.21 -9.17
N SER A 215 27.29 -1.12 -8.33
CA SER A 215 28.45 -1.95 -8.66
C SER A 215 28.20 -2.94 -9.81
N LEU A 216 26.95 -3.11 -10.23
CA LEU A 216 26.48 -4.03 -11.26
C LEU A 216 26.04 -3.28 -12.53
N GLU A 217 26.56 -2.06 -12.75
CA GLU A 217 26.25 -1.24 -13.92
C GLU A 217 26.45 -2.01 -15.25
N ASN A 218 27.45 -2.90 -15.31
CA ASN A 218 27.76 -3.70 -16.50
C ASN A 218 26.69 -4.75 -16.84
N LEU A 219 25.78 -5.07 -15.91
CA LEU A 219 24.65 -5.98 -16.13
C LEU A 219 23.37 -5.24 -16.53
N LEU A 220 23.39 -3.91 -16.44
CA LEU A 220 22.26 -3.06 -16.79
C LEU A 220 22.34 -2.75 -18.30
N PRO A 221 21.19 -2.53 -18.96
CA PRO A 221 21.19 -1.96 -20.30
C PRO A 221 21.90 -0.60 -20.28
N ASP A 222 22.61 -0.32 -21.38
CA ASP A 222 23.15 1.01 -21.63
C ASP A 222 21.99 2.00 -21.64
N ALA A 223 22.16 3.09 -20.90
CA ALA A 223 21.16 4.14 -20.79
C ALA A 223 21.79 5.49 -21.10
N GLN A 224 21.06 6.30 -21.85
CA GLN A 224 21.42 7.69 -22.06
C GLN A 224 21.25 8.46 -20.75
N ARG A 225 21.93 9.62 -20.69
CA ARG A 225 21.83 10.49 -19.52
C ARG A 225 20.39 11.01 -19.40
N GLY A 226 19.74 10.71 -18.29
CA GLY A 226 18.35 11.11 -18.02
C GLY A 226 17.37 9.95 -18.06
N GLU A 227 17.73 8.83 -18.71
CA GLU A 227 16.85 7.67 -18.81
C GLU A 227 16.73 6.93 -17.47
N HIS A 228 15.50 6.47 -17.20
CA HIS A 228 15.20 5.64 -16.05
C HIS A 228 15.51 4.18 -16.39
N ARG A 229 16.00 3.43 -15.41
CA ARG A 229 16.18 1.97 -15.52
C ARG A 229 15.52 1.27 -14.34
N MET A 230 15.21 -0.01 -14.50
CA MET A 230 14.60 -0.82 -13.46
C MET A 230 15.35 -2.14 -13.30
N VAL A 231 15.56 -2.55 -12.06
CA VAL A 231 16.17 -3.84 -11.71
C VAL A 231 15.31 -4.53 -10.68
N LEU A 232 14.98 -5.79 -10.95
CA LEU A 232 14.36 -6.68 -9.98
C LEU A 232 15.45 -7.45 -9.23
N PHE A 233 15.43 -7.37 -7.91
CA PHE A 233 16.23 -8.20 -7.01
C PHE A 233 15.34 -9.24 -6.34
N ARG A 234 15.82 -10.47 -6.21
CA ARG A 234 15.10 -11.53 -5.52
C ARG A 234 16.07 -12.40 -4.73
N ARG A 235 15.68 -12.79 -3.52
CA ARG A 235 16.36 -13.85 -2.78
C ARG A 235 15.76 -15.19 -3.21
N GLN A 236 16.57 -16.05 -3.81
CA GLN A 236 16.17 -17.38 -4.25
C GLN A 236 17.16 -18.43 -3.75
N ARG A 237 16.81 -19.71 -3.86
CA ARG A 237 17.77 -20.80 -3.64
C ARG A 237 18.43 -21.09 -4.97
N ASP A 238 19.76 -21.10 -4.97
CA ASP A 238 20.53 -21.53 -6.13
C ASP A 238 20.17 -23.00 -6.46
N PRO A 239 19.79 -23.31 -7.71
CA PRO A 239 19.45 -24.67 -8.12
C PRO A 239 20.58 -25.69 -7.89
N HIS A 240 21.84 -25.26 -8.01
CA HIS A 240 22.99 -26.13 -7.91
C HIS A 240 23.50 -26.26 -6.48
N THR A 241 23.56 -25.16 -5.73
CA THR A 241 24.13 -25.16 -4.39
C THR A 241 23.10 -25.26 -3.27
N HIS A 242 21.80 -25.08 -3.59
CA HIS A 242 20.68 -24.93 -2.65
C HIS A 242 20.84 -23.80 -1.61
N LYS A 243 21.91 -23.01 -1.70
CA LYS A 243 22.17 -21.87 -0.82
C LYS A 243 21.27 -20.71 -1.20
N LYS A 244 20.88 -19.91 -0.21
CA LYS A 244 20.16 -18.66 -0.46
C LYS A 244 21.12 -17.67 -1.13
N VAL A 245 20.81 -17.29 -2.35
CA VAL A 245 21.57 -16.32 -3.15
C VAL A 245 20.68 -15.14 -3.50
N LEU A 246 21.29 -13.97 -3.68
CA LEU A 246 20.64 -12.80 -4.24
C LEU A 246 20.77 -12.88 -5.75
N ALA A 247 19.65 -12.87 -6.47
CA ALA A 247 19.62 -12.82 -7.91
C ALA A 247 19.08 -11.47 -8.38
N ALA A 248 19.45 -11.06 -9.60
CA ALA A 248 18.98 -9.82 -10.19
C ALA A 248 18.68 -9.98 -11.68
N LYS A 249 17.72 -9.18 -12.16
CA LYS A 249 17.42 -9.05 -13.59
C LYS A 249 17.06 -7.62 -13.91
N ALA A 250 17.77 -7.05 -14.88
CA ALA A 250 17.48 -5.73 -15.40
C ALA A 250 16.33 -5.82 -16.41
N TYR A 251 15.41 -4.87 -16.34
CA TYR A 251 14.38 -4.72 -17.35
C TYR A 251 14.93 -3.91 -18.53
N ARG A 252 14.69 -4.39 -19.75
CA ARG A 252 15.25 -3.83 -21.00
C ARG A 252 14.21 -3.15 -21.90
N GLY A 253 12.93 -3.16 -21.52
CA GLY A 253 11.85 -2.53 -22.27
C GLY A 253 11.62 -1.07 -21.86
N ASP A 254 10.53 -0.49 -22.37
CA ASP A 254 10.06 0.82 -21.93
C ASP A 254 9.52 0.74 -20.49
N LEU A 255 10.13 1.52 -19.59
CA LEU A 255 9.75 1.56 -18.17
C LEU A 255 8.36 2.12 -17.94
N PHE A 256 7.83 2.85 -18.93
CA PHE A 256 6.54 3.53 -18.82
C PHE A 256 5.42 2.84 -19.59
N ASP A 257 5.65 1.61 -20.06
CA ASP A 257 4.59 0.68 -20.42
C ASP A 257 4.24 -0.22 -19.22
N ALA A 258 3.14 0.11 -18.52
CA ALA A 258 2.68 -0.67 -17.36
C ALA A 258 2.37 -2.13 -17.69
N VAL A 259 1.99 -2.44 -18.94
CA VAL A 259 1.67 -3.82 -19.33
C VAL A 259 2.97 -4.63 -19.41
N SER A 260 3.98 -4.12 -20.09
CA SER A 260 5.27 -4.80 -20.21
C SER A 260 6.02 -4.88 -18.88
N VAL A 261 6.00 -3.82 -18.07
CA VAL A 261 6.59 -3.84 -16.72
C VAL A 261 5.84 -4.81 -15.83
N GLY A 262 4.50 -4.79 -15.86
CA GLY A 262 3.68 -5.72 -15.07
C GLY A 262 3.94 -7.18 -15.43
N ARG A 263 3.97 -7.51 -16.73
CA ARG A 263 4.32 -8.85 -17.21
C ARG A 263 5.73 -9.26 -16.79
N PHE A 264 6.70 -8.36 -16.92
CA PHE A 264 8.06 -8.62 -16.44
C PHE A 264 8.08 -8.95 -14.94
N LEU A 265 7.35 -8.21 -14.11
CA LEU A 265 7.30 -8.50 -12.68
C LEU A 265 6.56 -9.81 -12.38
N ASP A 266 5.44 -10.09 -13.05
CA ASP A 266 4.68 -11.34 -12.89
C ASP A 266 5.55 -12.56 -13.25
N ASP A 267 6.17 -12.55 -14.44
CA ASP A 267 7.01 -13.64 -14.95
C ASP A 267 8.22 -13.93 -14.05
N ASN A 268 8.72 -12.92 -13.34
CA ASN A 268 9.94 -13.02 -12.53
C ASN A 268 9.66 -13.03 -11.01
N THR A 269 8.40 -12.99 -10.58
CA THR A 269 8.04 -13.08 -9.15
C THR A 269 8.33 -14.48 -8.60
N ASN A 270 8.05 -15.52 -9.40
CA ASN A 270 8.21 -16.92 -8.99
C ASN A 270 9.27 -17.69 -9.77
N SER A 271 9.81 -17.14 -10.87
CA SER A 271 10.79 -17.83 -11.72
C SER A 271 12.17 -17.94 -11.08
N ASP A 272 12.74 -19.15 -11.12
CA ASP A 272 14.13 -19.43 -10.69
C ASP A 272 15.18 -18.98 -11.73
N ALA A 273 14.75 -18.45 -12.89
CA ALA A 273 15.61 -18.07 -14.01
C ALA A 273 16.34 -16.72 -13.83
N LEU A 274 16.45 -16.20 -12.60
CA LEU A 274 17.19 -14.98 -12.33
C LEU A 274 18.69 -15.25 -12.18
N THR A 275 19.52 -14.36 -12.71
CA THR A 275 20.98 -14.50 -12.66
C THR A 275 21.46 -14.31 -11.21
N PRO A 276 22.09 -15.32 -10.59
CA PRO A 276 22.62 -15.18 -9.23
C PRO A 276 23.79 -14.20 -9.22
N LEU A 277 23.83 -13.33 -8.22
CA LEU A 277 24.91 -12.38 -8.00
C LEU A 277 25.97 -13.00 -7.09
N THR A 278 27.23 -12.92 -7.51
CA THR A 278 28.37 -13.38 -6.70
C THR A 278 28.63 -12.49 -5.49
N LYS A 279 28.25 -11.19 -5.56
CA LYS A 279 28.43 -10.20 -4.51
C LYS A 279 27.20 -9.31 -4.40
N SER A 280 26.88 -8.87 -3.19
CA SER A 280 25.80 -7.91 -2.98
C SER A 280 26.09 -6.58 -3.70
N PRO A 281 25.09 -6.02 -4.40
CA PRO A 281 25.13 -4.67 -4.95
C PRO A 281 25.66 -3.63 -3.96
N LYS A 282 26.59 -2.78 -4.41
CA LYS A 282 27.02 -1.59 -3.66
C LYS A 282 26.61 -0.32 -4.40
N VAL A 283 26.22 0.69 -3.63
CA VAL A 283 25.97 2.06 -4.09
C VAL A 283 27.27 2.84 -4.01
N LEU A 284 27.69 3.41 -5.13
CA LEU A 284 28.89 4.21 -5.27
C LEU A 284 28.53 5.61 -5.77
N ARG A 285 29.25 6.64 -5.31
CA ARG A 285 29.12 7.99 -5.89
C ARG A 285 29.81 8.04 -7.26
N ARG A 286 29.16 8.68 -8.24
CA ARG A 286 29.78 8.97 -9.53
C ARG A 286 30.85 10.03 -9.34
N LYS A 287 32.05 9.80 -9.88
CA LYS A 287 33.11 10.81 -9.89
C LYS A 287 32.65 11.96 -10.79
N LYS A 288 32.61 13.18 -10.24
CA LYS A 288 32.34 14.38 -11.04
C LYS A 288 33.45 14.47 -12.08
N LYS A 289 33.11 14.38 -13.36
CA LYS A 289 34.08 14.55 -14.45
C LYS A 289 34.66 15.95 -14.29
N SER A 290 35.88 16.04 -13.76
CA SER A 290 36.55 17.32 -13.53
C SER A 290 36.69 18.01 -14.88
N LYS A 291 36.19 19.24 -14.99
CA LYS A 291 36.26 20.06 -16.21
C LYS A 291 37.70 20.30 -16.73
N ALA A 292 38.72 19.86 -15.99
CA ALA A 292 40.13 20.00 -16.32
C ALA A 292 40.54 19.29 -17.63
N SER A 293 39.80 18.29 -18.14
CA SER A 293 40.17 17.58 -19.37
C SER A 293 39.55 18.15 -20.66
N ARG A 294 38.94 19.35 -20.63
CA ARG A 294 38.34 19.98 -21.82
C ARG A 294 39.06 21.25 -22.28
N LEU A 295 40.23 21.56 -21.69
CA LEU A 295 41.01 22.75 -22.01
C LEU A 295 42.19 22.51 -22.97
N GLU A 296 42.47 21.27 -23.37
CA GLU A 296 43.59 20.95 -24.29
C GLU A 296 43.17 20.76 -25.76
N ALA A 297 41.93 21.12 -26.14
CA ALA A 297 41.46 21.00 -27.53
C ALA A 297 41.07 22.34 -28.18
N SER A 298 41.44 23.47 -27.60
CA SER A 298 41.31 24.78 -28.26
C SER A 298 42.57 25.62 -28.03
N GLY A 299 43.71 25.11 -28.49
CA GLY A 299 44.83 25.97 -28.84
C GLY A 299 44.52 26.59 -30.20
N ASP A 300 43.88 27.76 -30.20
CA ASP A 300 44.36 28.95 -30.90
C ASP A 300 43.30 30.06 -30.81
N SER A 301 43.70 31.18 -30.23
CA SER A 301 43.32 32.55 -30.58
C SER A 301 43.38 33.41 -29.33
N GLU A 302 44.57 33.96 -29.11
CA GLU A 302 44.73 35.21 -28.39
C GLU A 302 43.72 36.24 -28.91
N GLN A 303 42.83 36.75 -28.05
CA GLN A 303 42.55 38.17 -28.10
C GLN A 303 42.08 38.68 -26.74
N ARG A 304 43.03 39.40 -26.11
CA ARG A 304 42.86 40.34 -25.02
C ARG A 304 41.58 41.17 -25.19
N ARG A 305 40.80 41.30 -24.10
CA ARG A 305 40.35 42.61 -23.59
C ARG A 305 39.78 42.48 -22.17
N PRO A 306 40.15 43.38 -21.23
CA PRO A 306 39.60 43.40 -19.88
C PRO A 306 38.41 44.37 -19.81
N ARG A 307 37.25 43.92 -19.34
CA ARG A 307 36.21 44.85 -18.84
C ARG A 307 35.48 44.32 -17.62
N ARG A 308 35.79 45.02 -16.52
CA ARG A 308 34.96 45.49 -15.40
C ARG A 308 33.50 45.01 -15.36
N GLY A 309 33.10 44.59 -14.15
CA GLY A 309 31.85 45.02 -13.53
C GLY A 309 30.66 44.09 -13.70
N HIS A 310 30.39 43.26 -12.69
CA HIS A 310 29.20 43.41 -11.86
C HIS A 310 29.13 42.27 -10.82
N ARG A 311 29.31 42.66 -9.55
CA ARG A 311 28.67 42.00 -8.41
C ARG A 311 27.17 42.10 -8.63
N HIS A 312 26.47 40.99 -8.78
CA HIS A 312 25.16 40.72 -8.17
C HIS A 312 24.75 39.28 -8.53
N ARG A 313 23.92 38.68 -7.67
CA ARG A 313 23.16 37.44 -7.90
C ARG A 313 23.83 36.14 -7.41
N ARG A 314 23.99 36.04 -6.09
CA ARG A 314 24.09 34.77 -5.35
C ARG A 314 22.97 34.69 -4.30
N LYS A 315 21.71 34.58 -4.75
CA LYS A 315 20.57 34.25 -3.88
C LYS A 315 19.36 33.75 -4.70
N SER A 316 19.47 32.62 -5.40
CA SER A 316 18.28 31.96 -5.97
C SER A 316 18.39 30.45 -6.20
N GLN A 317 19.29 29.73 -5.52
CA GLN A 317 19.41 28.26 -5.67
C GLN A 317 18.90 27.46 -4.47
N HIS A 318 18.29 28.10 -3.46
CA HIS A 318 17.80 27.39 -2.26
C HIS A 318 16.27 27.29 -2.15
N ALA A 319 15.52 27.79 -3.14
CA ALA A 319 14.05 27.84 -3.10
C ALA A 319 13.34 26.73 -3.90
N GLU A 320 14.03 25.98 -4.76
CA GLU A 320 13.41 24.93 -5.60
C GLU A 320 13.61 23.49 -5.09
N GLU A 321 14.29 23.30 -3.96
CA GLU A 321 14.52 21.96 -3.38
C GLU A 321 13.43 21.54 -2.38
N LYS A 322 12.56 22.46 -1.94
CA LYS A 322 11.47 22.20 -0.99
C LYS A 322 10.21 21.54 -1.60
N GLY A 323 10.21 21.22 -2.90
CA GLY A 323 9.03 20.71 -3.61
C GLY A 323 8.83 19.19 -3.62
N ASP A 324 9.85 18.41 -3.22
CA ASP A 324 9.83 16.94 -3.41
C ASP A 324 9.48 16.16 -2.14
N ASP A 325 9.57 16.76 -0.96
CA ASP A 325 9.23 16.12 0.33
C ASP A 325 7.73 15.83 0.46
N TYR A 326 6.90 16.43 -0.39
CA TYR A 326 5.45 16.32 -0.32
C TYR A 326 4.87 15.01 -0.89
N TYR A 327 5.64 14.22 -1.65
CA TYR A 327 5.06 13.07 -2.37
C TYR A 327 5.57 11.69 -1.91
N PHE A 328 6.81 11.60 -1.42
CA PHE A 328 7.35 10.41 -0.78
C PHE A 328 7.87 10.80 0.62
N PRO A 329 7.03 10.74 1.66
CA PRO A 329 7.41 11.20 2.98
C PRO A 329 8.70 10.50 3.44
N GLN A 330 9.74 11.28 3.71
CA GLN A 330 10.95 10.83 4.40
C GLN A 330 10.78 11.01 5.91
N HIS A 331 9.67 10.58 6.50
CA HIS A 331 9.54 10.61 7.96
C HIS A 331 9.93 9.26 8.55
N VAL A 332 11.08 9.25 9.22
CA VAL A 332 11.28 8.44 10.41
C VAL A 332 10.45 9.14 11.48
N GLU A 333 9.41 8.49 11.99
CA GLU A 333 8.65 8.98 13.14
C GLU A 333 9.64 9.15 14.31
N HIS A 334 9.91 10.39 14.68
CA HIS A 334 10.41 10.77 15.99
C HIS A 334 9.18 11.30 16.72
N ASP A 335 8.78 10.61 17.79
CA ASP A 335 7.63 10.97 18.61
C ASP A 335 7.97 12.24 19.41
N GLU A 336 7.68 13.42 18.86
CA GLU A 336 7.56 14.65 19.65
C GLU A 336 6.07 14.91 19.90
N TYR A 337 5.72 14.79 21.18
CA TYR A 337 4.47 15.22 21.76
C TYR A 337 4.45 16.75 21.77
N ASP A 338 3.50 17.36 21.07
CA ASP A 338 3.04 18.71 21.40
C ASP A 338 1.57 18.61 21.82
N ASP A 339 1.44 18.65 23.14
CA ASP A 339 0.28 19.00 23.93
C ASP A 339 0.07 20.52 23.83
N ALA A 340 -1.05 20.95 23.24
CA ALA A 340 -1.69 22.24 23.56
C ALA A 340 -3.09 22.22 22.97
N GLY A 341 -4.07 22.01 23.86
CA GLY A 341 -5.48 22.00 23.51
C GLY A 341 -6.07 23.35 23.10
N SER A 342 -7.25 23.25 22.48
CA SER A 342 -8.36 24.17 22.70
C SER A 342 -9.64 23.35 22.56
N ILE A 343 -10.33 23.24 23.69
CA ILE A 343 -11.71 22.80 23.82
C ILE A 343 -12.58 23.88 23.17
N ASP A 344 -13.36 23.52 22.16
CA ASP A 344 -14.52 24.30 21.74
C ASP A 344 -15.76 23.45 22.00
N ASP A 345 -16.36 23.84 23.12
CA ASP A 345 -17.76 23.85 23.52
C ASP A 345 -18.74 23.85 22.33
N ASP A 346 -19.56 22.80 22.20
CA ASP A 346 -20.79 22.82 21.42
C ASP A 346 -21.88 22.20 22.29
N GLY A 347 -22.71 23.08 22.84
CA GLY A 347 -23.79 22.76 23.77
C GLY A 347 -24.95 22.11 23.05
N GLU A 348 -25.36 20.95 23.54
CA GLU A 348 -26.69 20.42 23.33
C GLU A 348 -27.40 20.45 24.68
N GLU A 349 -28.39 21.35 24.79
CA GLU A 349 -29.32 21.46 25.90
C GLU A 349 -30.19 20.19 25.93
N GLU A 350 -30.00 19.34 26.94
CA GLU A 350 -30.96 18.28 27.27
C GLU A 350 -32.09 18.87 28.12
N ASP A 351 -33.30 18.86 27.55
CA ASP A 351 -34.56 19.10 28.24
C ASP A 351 -34.72 18.10 29.40
N VAL A 352 -34.65 18.61 30.63
CA VAL A 352 -34.98 17.87 31.85
C VAL A 352 -36.52 17.77 31.92
N LEU A 353 -37.04 16.56 31.67
CA LEU A 353 -38.41 16.18 31.97
C LEU A 353 -38.56 15.98 33.48
N ASP A 354 -39.19 16.93 34.16
CA ASP A 354 -39.66 16.76 35.54
C ASP A 354 -40.84 15.75 35.53
N LEU A 355 -40.60 14.59 36.15
CA LEU A 355 -41.61 13.60 36.51
C LEU A 355 -41.64 13.49 38.03
N ASP A 356 -42.43 14.35 38.67
CA ASP A 356 -42.88 14.12 40.05
C ASP A 356 -44.36 13.73 39.98
N ASP A 357 -44.58 12.42 40.01
CA ASP A 357 -45.85 11.76 40.27
C ASP A 357 -45.78 11.18 41.69
N ASP A 358 -46.79 11.54 42.48
CA ASP A 358 -47.23 11.09 43.80
C ASP A 358 -46.48 9.91 44.46
N ASN A 359 -46.14 10.03 45.76
CA ASN A 359 -46.89 9.37 46.84
C ASN A 359 -46.25 9.55 48.25
N ASP A 360 -47.10 9.40 49.27
CA ASP A 360 -46.86 8.90 50.64
C ASP A 360 -47.09 9.90 51.81
N ASP A 361 -48.26 9.69 52.44
CA ASP A 361 -48.51 9.51 53.88
C ASP A 361 -48.16 10.62 54.90
N GLU A 362 -49.18 11.37 55.35
CA GLU A 362 -49.77 11.34 56.72
C GLU A 362 -50.93 12.34 56.90
#